data_AF-A0A7C9NML6-F1
#
_entry.id   AF-A0A7C9NML6-F1
#
_cell.length_a   1.000
_cell.length_b   1.000
_cell.length_c   1.000
_cell.angle_alpha   90.00
_cell.angle_beta   90.00
_cell.angle_gamma   90.00
#
_symmetry.space_group_name_H-M   'P 1'
#
loop_
_entity.id
_entity.type
_entity.pdbx_description
1 polymer ?
#
loop_
_entity_poly.entity_id
_entity_poly.type
_entity_poly.pdbx_seq_one_letter_code
_entity_poly.pdbx_strand_id
1 'polypeptide(L)'
;MQDAKRQEAAVAKGRLAFLLAAALVCAALVQGVAGATVGGAAVGPWPVRAWAAELSQATVQQRIDEGSLGFFKSLGDAGEKAVAVLENPAPAVAGCTNMGAEGDATSLYNLWQTLRFMDECNQLRADEGYDPQEGEKLQTLKVDPELMAIAEVQLNWSRDNIGHSEAYKVGENLAWGYYDPFDGWYYKEKKIYDEGGSGETGHYLHIVASRYQTTGFAVAEQTSGIYGTAHGQTFDGVRSGNEDDLMTVAEFRAALEAYLPAKYLPASFEMEWSGSDYVYRAIYADGSPAEGWLSANGAWCYANADGYLARGWVHDGTGWYWMDRDYAMVTGWQPVGGEWYYLDPSAGGRMATGWKSVGGAWYWLYDSGAMATGWYKVNGEWNWSDSSGVWHANSWVKSGSRWWYAWADGTYPTSSWQLIGGKWYHFDGSGYMQTGWLNLGGTWYYLNAGGDMATGWKNVDGTWYYLNSGGDMATGWKLLGSTWYYLNADGDMATGWKNVGGTWYYLNGDGSMAANRWVGNYYVGASGAMATNQWIGDYYVDDSGLWDQSRTKEPASQQPVTTAYVGNSSTMKFHASTCAYVKKIDAANLVALSTRDAAVRQGFSPCGHCNP
;
A
#
# COMPACT_ATOMS: atom_id res chain seq x y z
N MET A 1 25.08 -30.56 21.04
CA MET A 1 23.86 -31.21 20.51
C MET A 1 22.60 -30.98 21.34
N GLN A 2 22.69 -30.63 22.63
CA GLN A 2 21.52 -30.22 23.44
C GLN A 2 21.21 -28.70 23.38
N ASP A 3 22.18 -27.84 23.01
CA ASP A 3 21.93 -26.40 22.86
C ASP A 3 21.31 -25.99 21.52
N ALA A 4 21.57 -26.75 20.45
CA ALA A 4 20.89 -26.55 19.16
C ALA A 4 19.37 -26.82 19.25
N LYS A 5 18.96 -27.77 20.11
CA LYS A 5 17.53 -28.07 20.37
C LYS A 5 16.84 -27.06 21.29
N ARG A 6 17.58 -26.20 21.99
CA ARG A 6 17.01 -25.12 22.82
C ARG A 6 16.78 -23.82 22.03
N GLN A 7 17.56 -23.57 20.98
CA GLN A 7 17.37 -22.42 20.10
C GLN A 7 16.19 -22.60 19.12
N GLU A 8 15.89 -23.82 18.66
CA GLU A 8 14.71 -24.09 17.80
C GLU A 8 13.36 -23.94 18.55
N ALA A 9 13.32 -24.20 19.86
CA ALA A 9 12.10 -24.06 20.66
C ALA A 9 11.73 -22.60 21.01
N ALA A 10 12.69 -21.68 21.00
CA ALA A 10 12.45 -20.25 21.24
C ALA A 10 11.92 -19.53 19.99
N VAL A 11 12.34 -19.96 18.80
CA VAL A 11 11.87 -19.43 17.50
C VAL A 11 10.45 -19.91 17.18
N ALA A 12 10.06 -21.11 17.64
CA ALA A 12 8.69 -21.63 17.50
C ALA A 12 7.66 -20.91 18.40
N LYS A 13 8.05 -20.44 19.59
CA LYS A 13 7.16 -19.68 20.50
C LYS A 13 6.95 -18.21 20.07
N GLY A 14 7.89 -17.62 19.34
CA GLY A 14 7.73 -16.29 18.74
C GLY A 14 6.82 -16.26 17.51
N ARG A 15 6.70 -17.38 16.79
CA ARG A 15 5.86 -17.51 15.59
C ARG A 15 4.37 -17.74 15.87
N LEU A 16 3.99 -18.15 17.08
CA LEU A 16 2.59 -18.37 17.45
C LEU A 16 1.91 -17.11 18.04
N ALA A 17 2.68 -16.12 18.49
CA ALA A 17 2.14 -14.87 19.04
C ALA A 17 1.80 -13.81 17.97
N PHE A 18 2.32 -13.96 16.75
CA PHE A 18 2.04 -13.03 15.64
C PHE A 18 0.90 -13.50 14.72
N LEU A 19 0.52 -14.79 14.79
CA LEU A 19 -0.57 -15.38 14.00
C LEU A 19 -1.95 -15.35 14.70
N LEU A 20 -2.04 -14.83 15.92
CA LEU A 20 -3.29 -14.67 16.67
C LEU A 20 -3.75 -13.20 16.81
N ALA A 21 -2.99 -12.24 16.27
CA ALA A 21 -3.37 -10.82 16.24
C ALA A 21 -4.01 -10.37 14.90
N ALA A 22 -4.04 -11.24 13.88
CA ALA A 22 -4.63 -10.94 12.57
C ALA A 22 -6.04 -11.53 12.35
N ALA A 23 -6.62 -12.22 13.35
CA ALA A 23 -7.91 -12.89 13.24
C ALA A 23 -9.06 -12.25 14.05
N LEU A 24 -8.92 -11.01 14.53
CA LEU A 24 -9.93 -10.36 15.39
C LEU A 24 -10.24 -8.90 15.01
N VAL A 25 -10.33 -8.58 13.71
CA VAL A 25 -10.82 -7.26 13.23
C VAL A 25 -12.05 -7.35 12.30
N CYS A 26 -12.64 -8.53 12.06
CA CYS A 26 -13.86 -8.64 11.24
C CYS A 26 -15.17 -8.94 11.99
N ALA A 27 -15.26 -8.72 13.30
CA ALA A 27 -16.51 -8.94 14.03
C ALA A 27 -16.71 -7.97 15.21
N ALA A 28 -16.86 -6.67 14.92
CA ALA A 28 -17.55 -5.74 15.80
C ALA A 28 -17.82 -4.43 15.06
N LEU A 29 -19.03 -4.26 14.52
CA LEU A 29 -19.75 -2.98 14.39
C LEU A 29 -21.13 -3.24 13.78
N VAL A 30 -21.91 -4.07 14.48
CA VAL A 30 -23.38 -4.03 14.37
C VAL A 30 -23.88 -3.82 15.79
N GLN A 31 -24.09 -2.55 16.18
CA GLN A 31 -25.19 -2.09 17.05
C GLN A 31 -24.99 -0.62 17.49
N GLY A 32 -26.08 0.14 17.38
CA GLY A 32 -26.22 1.55 17.80
C GLY A 32 -25.96 2.49 16.62
N VAL A 33 -26.92 3.30 16.14
CA VAL A 33 -27.82 4.15 16.91
C VAL A 33 -29.10 4.41 16.12
N ALA A 34 -30.25 4.26 16.78
CA ALA A 34 -31.53 4.74 16.29
C ALA A 34 -31.74 6.21 16.65
N GLY A 35 -32.36 6.98 15.74
CA GLY A 35 -33.20 8.13 16.09
C GLY A 35 -32.73 9.49 15.57
N ALA A 36 -33.32 9.92 14.45
CA ALA A 36 -33.93 11.26 14.28
C ALA A 36 -34.56 11.37 12.87
N THR A 37 -35.89 11.43 12.82
CA THR A 37 -36.66 11.87 11.66
C THR A 37 -36.72 13.40 11.63
N VAL A 38 -36.46 14.08 10.49
CA VAL A 38 -37.27 15.19 9.91
C VAL A 38 -36.82 15.46 8.45
N GLY A 39 -37.72 15.24 7.49
CA GLY A 39 -38.06 16.13 6.36
C GLY A 39 -37.03 16.56 5.29
N GLY A 40 -37.08 15.91 4.12
CA GLY A 40 -37.24 16.61 2.84
C GLY A 40 -36.00 16.84 1.94
N ALA A 41 -35.89 15.99 0.91
CA ALA A 41 -35.03 16.08 -0.29
C ALA A 41 -33.51 15.86 -0.11
N ALA A 42 -33.10 14.59 -0.19
CA ALA A 42 -31.73 14.19 -0.51
C ALA A 42 -31.76 13.11 -1.60
N VAL A 43 -30.98 13.34 -2.64
CA VAL A 43 -30.65 12.39 -3.71
C VAL A 43 -30.03 11.16 -3.05
N GLY A 44 -30.67 10.00 -3.20
CA GLY A 44 -30.24 8.77 -2.51
C GLY A 44 -28.88 8.28 -3.03
N PRO A 45 -28.01 7.74 -2.15
CA PRO A 45 -26.85 6.97 -2.61
C PRO A 45 -27.34 5.73 -3.35
N TRP A 46 -26.66 5.43 -4.46
CA TRP A 46 -26.93 4.31 -5.36
C TRP A 46 -27.18 2.99 -4.60
N PRO A 47 -28.17 2.17 -5.03
CA PRO A 47 -28.36 0.85 -4.44
C PRO A 47 -27.16 -0.03 -4.80
N VAL A 48 -26.36 -0.39 -3.80
CA VAL A 48 -25.41 -1.49 -3.92
C VAL A 48 -26.26 -2.75 -4.13
N ARG A 49 -26.25 -3.30 -5.35
CA ARG A 49 -26.86 -4.59 -5.64
C ARG A 49 -26.25 -5.61 -4.69
N ALA A 50 -27.07 -6.25 -3.85
CA ALA A 50 -26.65 -7.39 -3.05
C ALA A 50 -26.17 -8.47 -4.03
N TRP A 51 -24.87 -8.77 -4.04
CA TRP A 51 -24.34 -9.88 -4.83
C TRP A 51 -24.94 -11.17 -4.26
N ALA A 52 -25.66 -11.92 -5.09
CA ALA A 52 -25.97 -13.31 -4.79
C ALA A 52 -24.65 -14.01 -4.45
N ALA A 53 -24.63 -14.88 -3.43
CA ALA A 53 -23.42 -15.57 -3.02
C ALA A 53 -22.78 -16.26 -4.24
N GLU A 54 -21.47 -16.07 -4.46
CA GLU A 54 -20.76 -16.69 -5.58
C GLU A 54 -20.86 -18.22 -5.50
N LEU A 55 -21.03 -18.87 -6.64
CA LEU A 55 -21.10 -20.33 -6.72
C LEU A 55 -19.70 -20.92 -6.46
N SER A 56 -19.65 -22.08 -5.80
CA SER A 56 -18.38 -22.80 -5.63
C SER A 56 -17.89 -23.34 -6.99
N GLN A 57 -16.57 -23.42 -7.19
CA GLN A 57 -16.00 -24.01 -8.42
C GLN A 57 -16.51 -25.43 -8.69
N ALA A 58 -16.73 -26.23 -7.64
CA ALA A 58 -17.28 -27.58 -7.78
C ALA A 58 -18.72 -27.57 -8.31
N THR A 59 -19.55 -26.64 -7.83
CA THR A 59 -20.92 -26.46 -8.32
C THR A 59 -20.95 -25.96 -9.76
N VAL A 60 -20.07 -25.02 -10.11
CA VAL A 60 -19.93 -24.53 -11.48
C VAL A 60 -19.55 -25.67 -12.41
N GLN A 61 -18.52 -26.44 -12.08
CA GLN A 61 -18.08 -27.57 -12.91
C GLN A 61 -19.17 -28.62 -13.05
N GLN A 62 -19.85 -28.98 -11.97
CA GLN A 62 -20.97 -29.92 -12.02
C GLN A 62 -22.05 -29.45 -13.00
N ARG A 63 -22.46 -28.18 -12.93
CA ARG A 63 -23.49 -27.63 -13.83
C ARG A 63 -23.04 -27.61 -15.28
N ILE A 64 -21.76 -27.32 -15.54
CA ILE A 64 -21.16 -27.40 -16.88
C ILE A 64 -21.22 -28.83 -17.42
N ASP A 65 -20.79 -29.81 -16.62
CA ASP A 65 -20.79 -31.23 -17.00
C ASP A 65 -22.22 -31.76 -17.24
N GLU A 66 -23.20 -31.27 -16.49
CA GLU A 66 -24.61 -31.63 -16.67
C GLU A 66 -25.25 -30.98 -17.91
N GLY A 67 -24.66 -29.91 -18.46
CA GLY A 67 -25.14 -29.24 -19.67
C GLY A 67 -26.60 -28.76 -19.60
N SER A 68 -27.25 -28.73 -20.76
CA SER A 68 -28.67 -28.41 -20.91
C SER A 68 -29.56 -29.40 -20.14
N LEU A 69 -29.16 -30.67 -19.96
CA LEU A 69 -29.90 -31.65 -19.17
C LEU A 69 -30.06 -31.21 -17.71
N GLY A 70 -28.99 -30.74 -17.06
CA GLY A 70 -29.07 -30.21 -15.70
C GLY A 70 -29.95 -28.95 -15.62
N PHE A 71 -29.82 -28.07 -16.61
CA PHE A 71 -30.66 -26.88 -16.72
C PHE A 71 -32.15 -27.24 -16.85
N PHE A 72 -32.54 -28.13 -17.75
CA PHE A 72 -33.93 -28.53 -17.92
C PHE A 72 -34.49 -29.26 -16.68
N LYS A 73 -33.67 -30.08 -16.00
CA LYS A 73 -34.06 -30.65 -14.69
C LYS A 73 -34.36 -29.56 -13.67
N SER A 74 -33.66 -28.43 -13.71
CA SER A 74 -33.90 -27.32 -12.80
C SER A 74 -35.22 -26.57 -13.04
N LEU A 75 -35.82 -26.72 -14.23
CA LEU A 75 -37.12 -26.12 -14.56
C LEU A 75 -38.32 -26.88 -13.96
N GLY A 76 -38.10 -28.07 -13.39
CA GLY A 76 -39.18 -28.90 -12.86
C GLY A 76 -40.10 -29.39 -13.97
N ASP A 77 -41.42 -29.29 -13.77
CA ASP A 77 -42.45 -29.80 -14.68
C ASP A 77 -42.29 -29.24 -16.10
N ALA A 78 -41.94 -27.96 -16.24
CA ALA A 78 -41.75 -27.31 -17.54
C ALA A 78 -40.59 -27.92 -18.35
N GLY A 79 -39.61 -28.54 -17.68
CA GLY A 79 -38.46 -29.17 -18.32
C GLY A 79 -38.59 -30.68 -18.53
N GLU A 80 -39.63 -31.33 -18.00
CA GLU A 80 -39.73 -32.81 -17.98
C GLU A 80 -39.63 -33.43 -19.37
N LYS A 81 -40.28 -32.83 -20.37
CA LYS A 81 -40.24 -33.32 -21.75
C LYS A 81 -38.89 -33.10 -22.42
N ALA A 82 -38.24 -31.98 -22.12
CA ALA A 82 -36.88 -31.71 -22.59
C ALA A 82 -35.89 -32.75 -22.04
N VAL A 83 -36.00 -33.06 -20.75
CA VAL A 83 -35.23 -34.13 -20.09
C VAL A 83 -35.48 -35.47 -20.77
N ALA A 84 -36.73 -35.81 -21.09
CA ALA A 84 -37.05 -37.05 -21.78
C ALA A 84 -36.40 -37.14 -23.18
N VAL A 85 -36.37 -36.04 -23.94
CA VAL A 85 -35.70 -35.97 -25.25
C VAL A 85 -34.19 -36.18 -25.13
N LEU A 86 -33.55 -35.60 -24.10
CA LEU A 86 -32.10 -35.70 -23.91
C LEU A 86 -31.66 -37.06 -23.34
N GLU A 87 -32.42 -37.65 -22.41
CA GLU A 87 -32.08 -38.94 -21.81
C GLU A 87 -32.46 -40.13 -22.71
N ASN A 88 -33.53 -39.99 -23.50
CA ASN A 88 -34.05 -41.04 -24.39
C ASN A 88 -34.32 -40.51 -25.79
N PRO A 89 -33.29 -40.07 -26.53
CA PRO A 89 -33.46 -39.51 -27.86
C PRO A 89 -34.02 -40.54 -28.85
N ALA A 90 -34.70 -40.04 -29.89
CA ALA A 90 -35.15 -40.86 -31.00
C ALA A 90 -33.98 -41.68 -31.61
N PRO A 91 -34.21 -42.93 -32.05
CA PRO A 91 -33.13 -43.82 -32.48
C PRO A 91 -32.21 -43.26 -33.57
N ALA A 92 -32.72 -42.37 -34.43
CA ALA A 92 -31.96 -41.75 -35.51
C ALA A 92 -30.86 -40.79 -35.04
N VAL A 93 -31.02 -40.18 -33.87
CA VAL A 93 -30.07 -39.22 -33.28
C VAL A 93 -29.42 -39.73 -31.99
N ALA A 94 -29.68 -41.00 -31.63
CA ALA A 94 -29.13 -41.62 -30.44
C ALA A 94 -27.60 -41.76 -30.54
N GLY A 95 -26.89 -41.30 -29.50
CA GLY A 95 -25.43 -41.35 -29.43
C GLY A 95 -24.69 -40.21 -30.15
N CYS A 96 -25.42 -39.25 -30.73
CA CYS A 96 -24.82 -38.06 -31.37
C CYS A 96 -24.51 -36.93 -30.39
N THR A 97 -25.14 -36.96 -29.21
CA THR A 97 -25.00 -35.96 -28.16
C THR A 97 -23.98 -36.39 -27.12
N ASN A 98 -22.98 -35.54 -26.88
CA ASN A 98 -22.07 -35.65 -25.76
C ASN A 98 -22.46 -34.58 -24.72
N MET A 99 -23.29 -34.99 -23.76
CA MET A 99 -23.95 -34.08 -22.82
C MET A 99 -22.98 -33.09 -22.16
N GLY A 100 -23.24 -31.80 -22.29
CA GLY A 100 -22.47 -30.73 -21.64
C GLY A 100 -21.07 -30.48 -22.23
N ALA A 101 -20.61 -31.31 -23.17
CA ALA A 101 -19.26 -31.24 -23.68
C ALA A 101 -19.02 -29.99 -24.56
N GLU A 102 -17.80 -29.46 -24.54
CA GLU A 102 -17.39 -28.32 -25.36
C GLU A 102 -17.72 -28.55 -26.85
N GLY A 103 -18.36 -27.56 -27.47
CA GLY A 103 -18.82 -27.61 -28.86
C GLY A 103 -20.09 -28.44 -29.11
N ASP A 104 -20.56 -29.25 -28.15
CA ASP A 104 -21.85 -29.93 -28.25
C ASP A 104 -23.00 -28.94 -28.09
N ALA A 105 -24.12 -29.18 -28.79
CA ALA A 105 -25.31 -28.33 -28.69
C ALA A 105 -25.87 -28.22 -27.27
N THR A 106 -25.64 -29.26 -26.45
CA THR A 106 -26.09 -29.33 -25.05
C THR A 106 -25.14 -28.65 -24.07
N SER A 107 -24.01 -28.09 -24.51
CA SER A 107 -23.15 -27.29 -23.63
C SER A 107 -23.86 -26.02 -23.19
N LEU A 108 -23.68 -25.61 -21.92
CA LEU A 108 -24.28 -24.37 -21.43
C LEU A 108 -23.76 -23.14 -22.19
N TYR A 109 -22.53 -23.19 -22.71
CA TYR A 109 -22.00 -22.14 -23.60
C TYR A 109 -22.85 -22.00 -24.86
N ASN A 110 -23.08 -23.10 -25.57
CA ASN A 110 -23.90 -23.08 -26.77
C ASN A 110 -25.37 -22.76 -26.47
N LEU A 111 -25.91 -23.24 -25.35
CA LEU A 111 -27.27 -22.90 -24.91
C LEU A 111 -27.44 -21.39 -24.66
N TRP A 112 -26.45 -20.73 -24.08
CA TRP A 112 -26.44 -19.26 -23.94
C TRP A 112 -26.37 -18.55 -25.30
N GLN A 113 -25.57 -19.07 -26.24
CA GLN A 113 -25.46 -18.52 -27.59
C GLN A 113 -26.79 -18.58 -28.36
N THR A 114 -27.66 -19.57 -28.11
CA THR A 114 -28.94 -19.68 -28.82
C THR A 114 -29.85 -18.47 -28.57
N LEU A 115 -29.81 -17.90 -27.36
CA LEU A 115 -30.73 -16.84 -26.95
C LEU A 115 -30.59 -15.56 -27.78
N ARG A 116 -29.37 -15.24 -28.27
CA ARG A 116 -29.16 -14.08 -29.15
C ARG A 116 -29.86 -14.26 -30.50
N PHE A 117 -29.82 -15.47 -31.06
CA PHE A 117 -30.47 -15.80 -32.33
C PHE A 117 -31.98 -15.89 -32.19
N MET A 118 -32.48 -16.28 -31.02
CA MET A 118 -33.91 -16.27 -30.72
C MET A 118 -34.46 -14.84 -30.59
N ASP A 119 -33.71 -13.93 -29.96
CA ASP A 119 -34.05 -12.51 -29.91
C ASP A 119 -34.09 -11.91 -31.32
N GLU A 120 -33.08 -12.22 -32.15
CA GLU A 120 -33.05 -11.79 -33.55
C GLU A 120 -34.22 -12.34 -34.37
N CYS A 121 -34.51 -13.64 -34.28
CA CYS A 121 -35.65 -14.27 -34.96
C CYS A 121 -36.97 -13.56 -34.63
N ASN A 122 -37.17 -13.23 -33.35
CA ASN A 122 -38.35 -12.51 -32.90
C ASN A 122 -38.39 -11.06 -33.39
N GLN A 123 -37.24 -10.40 -33.51
CA GLN A 123 -37.15 -9.07 -34.13
C GLN A 123 -37.51 -9.13 -35.63
N LEU A 124 -36.98 -10.10 -36.37
CA LEU A 124 -37.29 -10.30 -37.78
C LEU A 124 -38.79 -10.55 -38.02
N ARG A 125 -39.43 -11.37 -37.18
CA ARG A 125 -40.90 -11.58 -37.23
C ARG A 125 -41.67 -10.30 -36.93
N ALA A 126 -41.20 -9.47 -36.00
CA ALA A 126 -41.81 -8.19 -35.69
C ALA A 126 -41.68 -7.19 -36.85
N ASP A 127 -40.52 -7.17 -37.52
CA ASP A 127 -40.25 -6.32 -38.67
C ASP A 127 -41.07 -6.73 -39.90
N GLU A 128 -41.26 -8.04 -40.12
CA GLU A 128 -42.12 -8.57 -41.19
C GLU A 128 -43.60 -8.26 -40.91
N GLY A 129 -44.03 -8.36 -39.65
CA GLY A 129 -45.33 -7.95 -39.14
C GLY A 129 -46.49 -8.92 -39.44
N TYR A 130 -46.56 -9.47 -40.66
CA TYR A 130 -47.62 -10.40 -41.09
C TYR A 130 -47.05 -11.58 -41.86
N ASP A 131 -47.69 -12.74 -41.72
CA ASP A 131 -47.40 -13.93 -42.51
C ASP A 131 -47.66 -13.64 -44.01
N PRO A 132 -46.67 -13.78 -44.90
CA PRO A 132 -46.82 -13.46 -46.31
C PRO A 132 -47.69 -14.45 -47.10
N GLN A 133 -48.01 -15.62 -46.53
CA GLN A 133 -48.87 -16.64 -47.13
C GLN A 133 -50.30 -16.60 -46.57
N GLU A 134 -50.44 -16.48 -45.25
CA GLU A 134 -51.75 -16.57 -44.57
C GLU A 134 -52.34 -15.19 -44.21
N GLY A 135 -51.53 -14.12 -44.23
CA GLY A 135 -51.96 -12.76 -43.92
C GLY A 135 -52.27 -12.51 -42.44
N GLU A 136 -51.94 -13.45 -41.56
CA GLU A 136 -52.12 -13.34 -40.12
C GLU A 136 -50.98 -12.55 -39.47
N LYS A 137 -51.28 -11.80 -38.40
CA LYS A 137 -50.27 -11.04 -37.68
C LYS A 137 -49.28 -11.98 -36.98
N LEU A 138 -47.99 -11.78 -37.22
CA LEU A 138 -46.95 -12.61 -36.60
C LEU A 138 -46.84 -12.31 -35.11
N GLN A 139 -46.76 -13.39 -34.34
CA GLN A 139 -46.52 -13.33 -32.90
C GLN A 139 -45.05 -13.65 -32.60
N THR A 140 -44.56 -13.08 -31.50
CA THR A 140 -43.29 -13.48 -30.88
C THR A 140 -43.34 -14.97 -30.55
N LEU A 141 -42.33 -15.71 -30.98
CA LEU A 141 -42.18 -17.12 -30.67
C LEU A 141 -41.83 -17.29 -29.19
N LYS A 142 -42.52 -18.22 -28.53
CA LYS A 142 -42.17 -18.68 -27.19
C LYS A 142 -41.16 -19.83 -27.28
N VAL A 143 -40.30 -19.94 -26.28
CA VAL A 143 -39.43 -21.08 -26.06
C VAL A 143 -40.26 -22.23 -25.51
N ASP A 144 -40.22 -23.36 -26.21
CA ASP A 144 -40.71 -24.64 -25.68
C ASP A 144 -39.46 -25.47 -25.30
N PRO A 145 -39.25 -25.81 -24.01
CA PRO A 145 -38.11 -26.61 -23.58
C PRO A 145 -37.99 -27.94 -24.34
N GLU A 146 -39.10 -28.57 -24.72
CA GLU A 146 -39.08 -29.79 -25.54
C GLU A 146 -38.49 -29.50 -26.93
N LEU A 147 -38.94 -28.44 -27.60
CA LEU A 147 -38.38 -28.04 -28.89
C LEU A 147 -36.92 -27.63 -28.81
N MET A 148 -36.50 -27.01 -27.70
CA MET A 148 -35.10 -26.67 -27.44
C MET A 148 -34.24 -27.95 -27.40
N ALA A 149 -34.63 -28.94 -26.60
CA ALA A 149 -33.94 -30.22 -26.54
C ALA A 149 -33.97 -30.97 -27.89
N ILE A 150 -35.07 -30.90 -28.64
CA ILE A 150 -35.16 -31.47 -30.01
C ILE A 150 -34.16 -30.76 -30.93
N ALA A 151 -34.07 -29.44 -30.90
CA ALA A 151 -33.10 -28.69 -31.68
C ALA A 151 -31.66 -29.12 -31.34
N GLU A 152 -31.34 -29.28 -30.06
CA GLU A 152 -30.02 -29.71 -29.60
C GLU A 152 -29.63 -31.10 -30.14
N VAL A 153 -30.50 -32.11 -30.00
CA VAL A 153 -30.18 -33.48 -30.43
C VAL A 153 -30.19 -33.63 -31.95
N GLN A 154 -31.09 -32.95 -32.66
CA GLN A 154 -31.10 -32.96 -34.12
C GLN A 154 -29.86 -32.25 -34.68
N LEU A 155 -29.51 -31.09 -34.13
CA LEU A 155 -28.33 -30.35 -34.58
C LEU A 155 -27.03 -31.11 -34.34
N ASN A 156 -26.90 -31.81 -33.21
CA ASN A 156 -25.73 -32.64 -32.94
C ASN A 156 -25.58 -33.77 -33.99
N TRP A 157 -26.67 -34.37 -34.45
CA TRP A 157 -26.62 -35.31 -35.57
C TRP A 157 -26.26 -34.60 -36.88
N SER A 158 -26.91 -33.46 -37.17
CA SER A 158 -26.74 -32.68 -38.39
C SER A 158 -25.35 -32.04 -38.52
N ARG A 159 -24.68 -31.78 -37.40
CA ARG A 159 -23.28 -31.35 -37.33
C ARG A 159 -22.38 -32.33 -38.07
N ASP A 160 -22.56 -33.62 -37.82
CA ASP A 160 -21.70 -34.68 -38.35
C ASP A 160 -22.29 -35.36 -39.61
N ASN A 161 -23.59 -35.17 -39.85
CA ASN A 161 -24.32 -35.70 -41.00
C ASN A 161 -25.07 -34.55 -41.67
N ILE A 162 -24.47 -33.94 -42.71
CA ILE A 162 -25.07 -32.80 -43.41
C ILE A 162 -26.45 -33.18 -43.96
N GLY A 163 -27.49 -32.62 -43.35
CA GLY A 163 -28.90 -32.88 -43.67
C GLY A 163 -29.81 -32.80 -42.44
N HIS A 164 -31.10 -32.97 -42.67
CA HIS A 164 -32.11 -33.10 -41.61
C HIS A 164 -32.15 -34.54 -41.11
N SER A 165 -32.13 -34.75 -39.80
CA SER A 165 -32.24 -36.10 -39.22
C SER A 165 -33.64 -36.71 -39.43
N GLU A 166 -34.65 -35.84 -39.58
CA GLU A 166 -36.09 -36.19 -39.63
C GLU A 166 -36.57 -37.02 -38.42
N ALA A 167 -35.79 -37.03 -37.34
CA ALA A 167 -36.03 -37.87 -36.17
C ALA A 167 -37.30 -37.43 -35.41
N TYR A 168 -37.63 -36.14 -35.52
CA TYR A 168 -38.82 -35.55 -34.95
C TYR A 168 -39.64 -34.84 -36.03
N LYS A 169 -40.96 -34.96 -35.93
CA LYS A 169 -41.89 -34.22 -36.80
C LYS A 169 -42.07 -32.80 -36.27
N VAL A 170 -41.21 -31.90 -36.71
CA VAL A 170 -41.18 -30.46 -36.39
C VAL A 170 -40.87 -29.68 -37.66
N GLY A 171 -41.21 -28.39 -37.70
CA GLY A 171 -40.57 -27.48 -38.65
C GLY A 171 -39.09 -27.33 -38.28
N GLU A 172 -38.19 -27.30 -39.26
CA GLU A 172 -36.76 -27.25 -39.00
C GLU A 172 -36.03 -26.36 -40.02
N ASN A 173 -35.09 -25.56 -39.52
CA ASN A 173 -34.09 -24.84 -40.30
C ASN A 173 -32.69 -25.31 -39.90
N LEU A 174 -31.79 -25.49 -40.87
CA LEU A 174 -30.39 -25.88 -40.65
C LEU A 174 -29.44 -25.03 -41.48
N ALA A 175 -28.28 -24.70 -40.90
CA ALA A 175 -27.20 -23.98 -41.58
C ALA A 175 -25.83 -24.42 -41.06
N TRP A 176 -24.83 -24.46 -41.94
CA TRP A 176 -23.44 -24.78 -41.63
C TRP A 176 -22.52 -23.67 -42.15
N GLY A 177 -21.52 -23.25 -41.36
CA GLY A 177 -20.51 -22.28 -41.79
C GLY A 177 -20.94 -20.83 -41.80
N TYR A 178 -22.16 -20.54 -41.36
CA TYR A 178 -22.65 -19.18 -41.14
C TYR A 178 -22.23 -18.71 -39.75
N TYR A 179 -21.76 -17.47 -39.65
CA TYR A 179 -21.62 -16.79 -38.35
C TYR A 179 -22.99 -16.40 -37.79
N ASP A 180 -23.85 -15.91 -38.68
CA ASP A 180 -25.25 -15.61 -38.44
C ASP A 180 -26.11 -16.41 -39.45
N PRO A 181 -26.95 -17.34 -38.98
CA PRO A 181 -27.75 -18.17 -39.87
C PRO A 181 -28.87 -17.38 -40.59
N PHE A 182 -29.27 -16.20 -40.11
CA PHE A 182 -30.32 -15.39 -40.74
C PHE A 182 -29.87 -14.71 -42.04
N ASP A 183 -28.56 -14.53 -42.25
CA ASP A 183 -27.99 -14.16 -43.56
C ASP A 183 -28.48 -15.10 -44.66
N GLY A 184 -28.49 -16.41 -44.35
CA GLY A 184 -29.00 -17.46 -45.22
C GLY A 184 -30.52 -17.58 -45.12
N TRP A 185 -31.01 -17.95 -43.93
CA TRP A 185 -32.42 -18.34 -43.73
C TRP A 185 -33.41 -17.23 -43.98
N TYR A 186 -33.07 -15.98 -43.66
CA TYR A 186 -33.99 -14.86 -43.79
C TYR A 186 -33.63 -13.96 -44.96
N TYR A 187 -32.50 -13.24 -44.91
CA TYR A 187 -32.22 -12.17 -45.87
C TYR A 187 -32.07 -12.67 -47.30
N LYS A 188 -31.31 -13.75 -47.50
CA LYS A 188 -31.11 -14.34 -48.83
C LYS A 188 -32.38 -14.98 -49.37
N GLU A 189 -33.05 -15.80 -48.57
CA GLU A 189 -34.27 -16.50 -49.00
C GLU A 189 -35.47 -15.57 -49.20
N LYS A 190 -35.65 -14.57 -48.33
CA LYS A 190 -36.68 -13.54 -48.49
C LYS A 190 -36.54 -12.80 -49.82
N LYS A 191 -35.31 -12.45 -50.21
CA LYS A 191 -35.07 -11.83 -51.51
C LYS A 191 -35.53 -12.72 -52.67
N ILE A 192 -35.24 -14.02 -52.60
CA ILE A 192 -35.68 -14.99 -53.63
C ILE A 192 -37.21 -15.07 -53.66
N TYR A 193 -37.85 -15.08 -52.49
CA TYR A 193 -39.31 -15.09 -52.35
C TYR A 193 -39.96 -13.84 -52.95
N ASP A 194 -39.47 -12.66 -52.59
CA ASP A 194 -39.99 -11.36 -53.04
C ASP A 194 -39.83 -11.17 -54.56
N GLU A 195 -38.76 -11.73 -55.15
CA GLU A 195 -38.52 -11.70 -56.60
C GLU A 195 -39.36 -12.73 -57.38
N GLY A 196 -40.16 -13.57 -56.70
CA GLY A 196 -40.95 -14.64 -57.33
C GLY A 196 -40.09 -15.75 -57.93
N GLY A 197 -38.88 -15.96 -57.41
CA GLY A 197 -37.92 -16.95 -57.89
C GLY A 197 -38.34 -18.39 -57.59
N SER A 198 -37.69 -19.35 -58.27
CA SER A 198 -37.88 -20.80 -58.03
C SER A 198 -36.83 -21.41 -57.07
N GLY A 199 -36.14 -20.57 -56.28
CA GLY A 199 -35.12 -21.01 -55.33
C GLY A 199 -35.68 -21.49 -53.99
N GLU A 200 -34.78 -21.95 -53.12
CA GLU A 200 -35.11 -22.37 -51.75
C GLU A 200 -35.58 -21.17 -50.93
N THR A 201 -36.83 -21.21 -50.45
CA THR A 201 -37.44 -20.18 -49.59
C THR A 201 -38.04 -20.77 -48.31
N GLY A 202 -37.75 -22.05 -48.05
CA GLY A 202 -38.35 -22.82 -46.98
C GLY A 202 -37.98 -22.33 -45.59
N HIS A 203 -36.72 -21.92 -45.38
CA HIS A 203 -36.27 -21.44 -44.07
C HIS A 203 -36.87 -20.08 -43.75
N TYR A 204 -36.93 -19.19 -44.74
CA TYR A 204 -37.62 -17.90 -44.60
C TYR A 204 -39.07 -18.12 -44.20
N LEU A 205 -39.79 -18.97 -44.95
CA LEU A 205 -41.19 -19.28 -44.66
C LEU A 205 -41.40 -19.95 -43.31
N HIS A 206 -40.43 -20.72 -42.80
CA HIS A 206 -40.50 -21.21 -41.43
C HIS A 206 -40.38 -20.09 -40.39
N ILE A 207 -39.49 -19.11 -40.60
CA ILE A 207 -39.33 -17.97 -39.69
C ILE A 207 -40.60 -17.12 -39.64
N VAL A 208 -41.29 -16.92 -40.78
CA VAL A 208 -42.44 -16.00 -40.89
C VAL A 208 -43.80 -16.70 -41.07
N ALA A 209 -43.94 -17.96 -40.69
CA ALA A 209 -45.25 -18.62 -40.68
C ALA A 209 -46.01 -18.36 -39.36
N SER A 210 -47.29 -17.97 -39.45
CA SER A 210 -48.17 -17.70 -38.30
C SER A 210 -48.56 -18.96 -37.54
N ARG A 211 -48.56 -20.12 -38.23
CA ARG A 211 -48.83 -21.43 -37.60
C ARG A 211 -47.81 -21.82 -36.54
N TYR A 212 -46.60 -21.25 -36.60
CA TYR A 212 -45.56 -21.48 -35.60
C TYR A 212 -45.68 -20.43 -34.49
N GLN A 213 -45.86 -20.92 -33.28
CA GLN A 213 -46.02 -20.12 -32.05
C GLN A 213 -44.90 -20.42 -31.05
N THR A 214 -44.26 -21.58 -31.17
CA THR A 214 -43.17 -22.02 -30.30
C THR A 214 -41.94 -22.42 -31.11
N THR A 215 -40.79 -22.34 -30.46
CA THR A 215 -39.50 -22.65 -31.09
C THR A 215 -38.49 -23.20 -30.07
N GLY A 216 -37.52 -23.95 -30.59
CA GLY A 216 -36.25 -24.24 -29.95
C GLY A 216 -35.12 -23.90 -30.91
N PHE A 217 -33.94 -23.58 -30.39
CA PHE A 217 -32.79 -23.21 -31.19
C PHE A 217 -31.54 -23.87 -30.62
N ALA A 218 -30.63 -24.32 -31.48
CA ALA A 218 -29.38 -24.90 -31.07
C ALA A 218 -28.21 -24.34 -31.88
N VAL A 219 -27.05 -24.27 -31.24
CA VAL A 219 -25.76 -23.96 -31.85
C VAL A 219 -24.85 -25.12 -31.54
N ALA A 220 -24.10 -25.63 -32.51
CA ALA A 220 -23.09 -26.67 -32.28
C ALA A 220 -21.80 -26.30 -33.00
N GLU A 221 -20.67 -26.46 -32.34
CA GLU A 221 -19.36 -26.21 -32.93
C GLU A 221 -18.72 -27.54 -33.34
N GLN A 222 -18.06 -27.54 -34.50
CA GLN A 222 -17.40 -28.72 -35.05
C GLN A 222 -15.90 -28.61 -34.82
N THR A 223 -15.37 -29.37 -33.86
CA THR A 223 -13.94 -29.35 -33.48
C THR A 223 -12.99 -29.88 -34.57
N SER A 224 -13.47 -30.49 -35.65
CA SER A 224 -12.62 -31.10 -36.69
C SER A 224 -13.15 -31.03 -38.13
N GLY A 225 -14.15 -30.20 -38.44
CA GLY A 225 -14.86 -30.20 -39.73
C GLY A 225 -14.68 -28.94 -40.59
N ILE A 226 -15.10 -29.04 -41.86
CA ILE A 226 -14.88 -28.03 -42.92
C ILE A 226 -15.74 -26.76 -42.71
N TYR A 227 -16.80 -26.85 -41.89
CA TYR A 227 -17.85 -25.82 -41.79
C TYR A 227 -17.94 -25.10 -40.43
N GLY A 228 -17.04 -25.33 -39.47
CA GLY A 228 -16.93 -24.52 -38.24
C GLY A 228 -18.11 -24.63 -37.25
N THR A 229 -19.21 -23.93 -37.52
CA THR A 229 -20.40 -23.85 -36.65
C THR A 229 -21.66 -24.26 -37.41
N ALA A 230 -22.51 -25.05 -36.76
CA ALA A 230 -23.82 -25.43 -37.24
C ALA A 230 -24.91 -24.76 -36.39
N HIS A 231 -26.01 -24.36 -37.04
CA HIS A 231 -27.18 -23.75 -36.41
C HIS A 231 -28.41 -24.57 -36.76
N GLY A 232 -29.29 -24.77 -35.79
CA GLY A 232 -30.55 -25.46 -35.98
C GLY A 232 -31.67 -24.76 -35.24
N GLN A 233 -32.79 -24.54 -35.91
CA GLN A 233 -33.99 -24.01 -35.28
C GLN A 233 -35.18 -24.89 -35.57
N THR A 234 -35.93 -25.24 -34.53
CA THR A 234 -37.14 -26.04 -34.62
C THR A 234 -38.37 -25.18 -34.35
N PHE A 235 -39.48 -25.53 -34.99
CA PHE A 235 -40.73 -24.79 -34.93
C PHE A 235 -41.93 -25.73 -34.80
N ASP A 236 -42.91 -25.32 -34.01
CA ASP A 236 -44.21 -25.99 -33.91
C ASP A 236 -45.30 -25.00 -33.48
N GLY A 237 -46.55 -25.45 -33.43
CA GLY A 237 -47.65 -24.73 -32.80
C GLY A 237 -47.46 -24.66 -31.28
N VAL A 238 -48.22 -25.46 -30.52
CA VAL A 238 -48.00 -25.68 -29.08
C VAL A 238 -47.70 -27.16 -28.87
N ARG A 239 -46.41 -27.52 -28.91
CA ARG A 239 -45.97 -28.93 -28.88
C ARG A 239 -46.05 -29.54 -27.48
N SER A 240 -45.67 -28.77 -26.45
CA SER A 240 -45.85 -29.15 -25.05
C SER A 240 -47.30 -29.57 -24.72
N GLY A 241 -48.29 -29.11 -25.49
CA GLY A 241 -49.71 -29.34 -25.21
C GLY A 241 -50.20 -28.64 -23.93
N ASN A 242 -49.33 -27.87 -23.27
CA ASN A 242 -49.59 -27.10 -22.06
C ASN A 242 -48.90 -25.73 -22.20
N GLU A 243 -49.70 -24.68 -22.30
CA GLU A 243 -49.19 -23.32 -22.49
C GLU A 243 -48.42 -22.79 -21.28
N ASP A 244 -48.64 -23.36 -20.09
CA ASP A 244 -47.95 -22.98 -18.85
C ASP A 244 -46.47 -23.42 -18.83
N ASP A 245 -46.09 -24.38 -19.69
CA ASP A 245 -44.70 -24.85 -19.82
C ASP A 245 -43.88 -23.99 -20.80
N LEU A 246 -44.54 -23.06 -21.52
CA LEU A 246 -43.91 -22.21 -22.51
C LEU A 246 -43.32 -20.96 -21.86
N MET A 247 -42.13 -20.58 -22.30
CA MET A 247 -41.41 -19.42 -21.77
C MET A 247 -41.23 -18.35 -22.84
N THR A 248 -41.30 -17.08 -22.51
CA THR A 248 -40.70 -16.04 -23.34
C THR A 248 -39.17 -16.21 -23.38
N VAL A 249 -38.50 -15.67 -24.40
CA VAL A 249 -37.02 -15.69 -24.44
C VAL A 249 -36.42 -15.04 -23.18
N ALA A 250 -37.07 -14.00 -22.65
CA ALA A 250 -36.67 -13.34 -21.41
C ALA A 250 -36.83 -14.23 -20.17
N GLU A 251 -37.93 -14.97 -20.04
CA GLU A 251 -38.13 -15.92 -18.93
C GLU A 251 -37.14 -17.08 -18.98
N PHE A 252 -36.90 -17.63 -20.17
CA PHE A 252 -35.93 -18.70 -20.37
C PHE A 252 -34.51 -18.22 -20.03
N ARG A 253 -34.12 -17.03 -20.51
CA ARG A 253 -32.86 -16.36 -20.16
C ARG A 253 -32.71 -16.16 -18.66
N ALA A 254 -33.78 -15.71 -17.97
CA ALA A 254 -33.76 -15.51 -16.53
C ALA A 254 -33.60 -16.83 -15.75
N ALA A 255 -34.22 -17.91 -16.23
CA ALA A 255 -34.05 -19.24 -15.65
C ALA A 255 -32.62 -19.77 -15.87
N LEU A 256 -32.05 -19.56 -17.06
CA LEU A 256 -30.68 -19.96 -17.37
C LEU A 256 -29.66 -19.17 -16.54
N GLU A 257 -29.87 -17.86 -16.36
CA GLU A 257 -29.06 -17.01 -15.46
C GLU A 257 -29.16 -17.48 -14.00
N ALA A 258 -30.34 -17.88 -13.54
CA ALA A 258 -30.50 -18.44 -12.19
C ALA A 258 -29.80 -19.80 -12.04
N TYR A 259 -29.74 -20.60 -13.11
CA TYR A 259 -29.06 -21.88 -13.14
C TYR A 259 -27.54 -21.74 -13.26
N LEU A 260 -27.00 -21.04 -14.24
CA LEU A 260 -25.58 -20.74 -14.33
C LEU A 260 -25.36 -19.44 -15.12
N PRO A 261 -25.00 -18.34 -14.44
CA PRO A 261 -24.68 -17.08 -15.09
C PRO A 261 -23.59 -17.22 -16.16
N ALA A 262 -23.74 -16.50 -17.28
CA ALA A 262 -22.80 -16.56 -18.42
C ALA A 262 -21.35 -16.24 -18.02
N LYS A 263 -21.15 -15.41 -16.98
CA LYS A 263 -19.81 -15.05 -16.46
C LYS A 263 -18.98 -16.22 -15.93
N TYR A 264 -19.60 -17.37 -15.66
CA TYR A 264 -18.89 -18.59 -15.24
C TYR A 264 -18.46 -19.48 -16.41
N LEU A 265 -18.85 -19.11 -17.63
CA LEU A 265 -18.48 -19.80 -18.87
C LEU A 265 -17.28 -19.10 -19.51
N PRO A 266 -16.53 -19.81 -20.38
CA PRO A 266 -15.43 -19.19 -21.14
C PRO A 266 -15.91 -17.98 -21.94
N ALA A 267 -15.11 -16.92 -21.96
CA ALA A 267 -15.35 -15.78 -22.84
C ALA A 267 -14.81 -16.08 -24.25
N SER A 268 -15.53 -15.63 -25.28
CA SER A 268 -15.01 -15.54 -26.64
C SER A 268 -14.20 -14.25 -26.82
N PHE A 269 -13.35 -14.21 -27.84
CA PHE A 269 -12.52 -13.05 -28.16
C PHE A 269 -12.77 -12.62 -29.59
N GLU A 270 -13.36 -11.45 -29.75
CA GLU A 270 -13.64 -10.86 -31.05
C GLU A 270 -12.59 -9.80 -31.39
N MET A 271 -12.14 -9.79 -32.64
CA MET A 271 -11.16 -8.81 -33.12
C MET A 271 -11.87 -7.66 -33.81
N GLU A 272 -11.59 -6.44 -33.36
CA GLU A 272 -12.18 -5.21 -33.87
C GLU A 272 -11.10 -4.24 -34.38
N TRP A 273 -11.39 -3.49 -35.44
CA TRP A 273 -10.50 -2.45 -35.95
C TRP A 273 -10.78 -1.11 -35.28
N SER A 274 -9.83 -0.58 -34.51
CA SER A 274 -9.99 0.68 -33.77
C SER A 274 -9.74 1.94 -34.61
N GLY A 275 -9.41 1.80 -35.90
CA GLY A 275 -9.00 2.90 -36.78
C GLY A 275 -7.48 3.01 -36.95
N SER A 276 -6.69 2.51 -36.00
CA SER A 276 -5.22 2.57 -36.02
C SER A 276 -4.52 1.26 -35.66
N ASP A 277 -5.20 0.36 -34.94
CA ASP A 277 -4.72 -0.98 -34.57
C ASP A 277 -5.90 -1.94 -34.41
N TYR A 278 -5.62 -3.24 -34.49
CA TYR A 278 -6.58 -4.27 -34.10
C TYR A 278 -6.60 -4.41 -32.57
N VAL A 279 -7.80 -4.38 -32.01
CA VAL A 279 -8.06 -4.61 -30.58
C VAL A 279 -8.91 -5.85 -30.41
N TYR A 280 -8.82 -6.48 -29.25
CA TYR A 280 -9.63 -7.64 -28.91
C TYR A 280 -10.62 -7.27 -27.83
N ARG A 281 -11.86 -7.70 -28.02
CA ARG A 281 -12.96 -7.56 -27.08
C ARG A 281 -13.37 -8.95 -26.61
N ALA A 282 -13.34 -9.15 -25.29
CA ALA A 282 -13.81 -10.36 -24.66
C ALA A 282 -15.31 -10.27 -24.39
N ILE A 283 -16.04 -11.33 -24.71
CA ILE A 283 -17.51 -11.36 -24.64
C ILE A 283 -17.93 -12.68 -23.99
N TYR A 284 -18.87 -12.63 -23.04
CA TYR A 284 -19.48 -13.82 -22.47
C TYR A 284 -20.44 -14.48 -23.47
N ALA A 285 -20.85 -15.71 -23.17
CA ALA A 285 -21.71 -16.49 -24.05
C ALA A 285 -23.07 -15.83 -24.37
N ASP A 286 -23.51 -14.88 -23.56
CA ASP A 286 -24.75 -14.11 -23.74
C ASP A 286 -24.60 -12.86 -24.62
N GLY A 287 -23.38 -12.56 -25.09
CA GLY A 287 -23.05 -11.36 -25.86
C GLY A 287 -22.66 -10.14 -25.02
N SER A 288 -22.68 -10.24 -23.69
CA SER A 288 -22.27 -9.15 -22.81
C SER A 288 -20.74 -9.05 -22.69
N PRO A 289 -20.17 -7.86 -22.42
CA PRO A 289 -18.72 -7.72 -22.28
C PRO A 289 -18.17 -8.50 -21.08
N ALA A 290 -17.07 -9.23 -21.29
CA ALA A 290 -16.34 -9.88 -20.22
C ALA A 290 -15.31 -8.94 -19.61
N GLU A 291 -15.33 -8.76 -18.29
CA GLU A 291 -14.44 -7.81 -17.59
C GLU A 291 -13.51 -8.50 -16.59
N GLY A 292 -12.39 -7.84 -16.27
CA GLY A 292 -11.43 -8.31 -15.28
C GLY A 292 -10.48 -9.39 -15.80
N TRP A 293 -10.02 -10.27 -14.91
CA TRP A 293 -9.08 -11.35 -15.23
C TRP A 293 -9.76 -12.48 -16.00
N LEU A 294 -9.21 -12.79 -17.17
CA LEU A 294 -9.68 -13.86 -18.05
C LEU A 294 -8.51 -14.78 -18.40
N SER A 295 -8.79 -16.04 -18.76
CA SER A 295 -7.78 -16.96 -19.27
C SER A 295 -8.11 -17.38 -20.70
N ALA A 296 -7.12 -17.29 -21.58
CA ALA A 296 -7.22 -17.67 -22.99
C ALA A 296 -5.96 -18.46 -23.38
N ASN A 297 -6.13 -19.68 -23.92
CA ASN A 297 -5.02 -20.52 -24.39
C ASN A 297 -3.90 -20.72 -23.37
N GLY A 298 -4.23 -20.79 -22.08
CA GLY A 298 -3.27 -20.95 -20.98
C GLY A 298 -2.53 -19.67 -20.58
N ALA A 299 -2.83 -18.52 -21.20
CA ALA A 299 -2.37 -17.21 -20.77
C ALA A 299 -3.47 -16.49 -19.96
N TRP A 300 -3.08 -15.56 -19.10
CA TRP A 300 -3.99 -14.66 -18.41
C TRP A 300 -4.04 -13.32 -19.15
N CYS A 301 -5.23 -12.79 -19.38
CA CYS A 301 -5.45 -11.45 -19.92
C CYS A 301 -6.35 -10.64 -18.98
N TYR A 302 -6.42 -9.32 -19.21
CA TYR A 302 -7.26 -8.44 -18.41
C TYR A 302 -8.13 -7.58 -19.33
N ALA A 303 -9.44 -7.56 -19.09
CA ALA A 303 -10.41 -6.79 -19.85
C ALA A 303 -10.99 -5.63 -19.02
N ASN A 304 -11.27 -4.50 -19.66
CA ASN A 304 -12.03 -3.41 -19.04
C ASN A 304 -13.54 -3.70 -19.01
N ALA A 305 -14.34 -2.79 -18.44
CA ALA A 305 -15.79 -2.94 -18.32
C ALA A 305 -16.53 -3.05 -19.67
N ASP A 306 -15.92 -2.59 -20.76
CA ASP A 306 -16.45 -2.70 -22.12
C ASP A 306 -15.96 -3.96 -22.85
N GLY A 307 -15.16 -4.80 -22.18
CA GLY A 307 -14.62 -6.06 -22.68
C GLY A 307 -13.25 -5.95 -23.37
N TYR A 308 -12.71 -4.75 -23.57
CA TYR A 308 -11.46 -4.60 -24.32
C TYR A 308 -10.25 -5.04 -23.51
N LEU A 309 -9.40 -5.86 -24.13
CA LEU A 309 -8.17 -6.35 -23.52
C LEU A 309 -7.13 -5.25 -23.35
N ALA A 310 -6.47 -5.25 -22.20
CA ALA A 310 -5.44 -4.30 -21.83
C ALA A 310 -4.04 -4.72 -22.30
N ARG A 311 -3.23 -3.74 -22.68
CA ARG A 311 -1.77 -3.87 -22.89
C ARG A 311 -1.03 -2.96 -21.89
N GLY A 312 0.19 -3.33 -21.53
CA GLY A 312 1.01 -2.59 -20.60
C GLY A 312 0.55 -2.70 -19.14
N TRP A 313 0.67 -1.60 -18.38
CA TRP A 313 0.40 -1.61 -16.95
C TRP A 313 -1.11 -1.69 -16.66
N VAL A 314 -1.50 -2.66 -15.84
CA VAL A 314 -2.86 -2.85 -15.33
C VAL A 314 -2.83 -2.84 -13.80
N HIS A 315 -3.81 -2.19 -13.17
CA HIS A 315 -4.03 -2.25 -11.73
C HIS A 315 -5.42 -2.82 -11.44
N ASP A 316 -5.49 -3.98 -10.79
CA ASP A 316 -6.75 -4.69 -10.52
C ASP A 316 -7.43 -4.28 -9.19
N GLY A 317 -6.87 -3.28 -8.50
CA GLY A 317 -7.29 -2.86 -7.17
C GLY A 317 -6.43 -3.43 -6.04
N THR A 318 -5.71 -4.52 -6.29
CA THR A 318 -4.79 -5.16 -5.33
C THR A 318 -3.33 -4.88 -5.65
N GLY A 319 -2.98 -4.71 -6.92
CA GLY A 319 -1.62 -4.34 -7.33
C GLY A 319 -1.46 -4.18 -8.84
N TRP A 320 -0.22 -3.93 -9.25
CA TRP A 320 0.16 -3.70 -10.64
C TRP A 320 0.60 -4.99 -11.33
N TYR A 321 0.27 -5.12 -12.61
CA TYR A 321 0.63 -6.21 -13.50
C TYR A 321 1.08 -5.66 -14.85
N TRP A 322 1.86 -6.43 -15.61
CA TRP A 322 2.30 -6.04 -16.94
C TRP A 322 1.74 -7.01 -17.98
N MET A 323 0.99 -6.45 -18.93
CA MET A 323 0.44 -7.13 -20.10
C MET A 323 1.37 -6.87 -21.29
N ASP A 324 1.78 -7.92 -21.99
CA ASP A 324 2.62 -7.79 -23.18
C ASP A 324 1.82 -7.29 -24.41
N ARG A 325 2.46 -7.32 -25.58
CA ARG A 325 1.86 -6.87 -26.83
C ARG A 325 0.72 -7.80 -27.30
N ASP A 326 0.74 -9.05 -26.88
CA ASP A 326 -0.23 -10.07 -27.24
C ASP A 326 -1.31 -10.21 -26.15
N TYR A 327 -1.42 -9.21 -25.27
CA TYR A 327 -2.40 -9.11 -24.18
C TYR A 327 -2.21 -10.15 -23.06
N ALA A 328 -1.08 -10.85 -23.05
CA ALA A 328 -0.78 -11.85 -22.04
C ALA A 328 -0.08 -11.20 -20.84
N MET A 329 -0.52 -11.55 -19.64
CA MET A 329 0.14 -11.17 -18.40
C MET A 329 1.46 -11.94 -18.31
N VAL A 330 2.56 -11.20 -18.18
CA VAL A 330 3.88 -11.80 -18.04
C VAL A 330 4.33 -11.84 -16.59
N THR A 331 5.27 -12.74 -16.29
CA THR A 331 5.90 -12.86 -14.98
C THR A 331 7.42 -12.78 -15.08
N GLY A 332 8.10 -12.73 -13.94
CA GLY A 332 9.55 -12.62 -13.85
C GLY A 332 10.08 -11.21 -14.10
N TRP A 333 11.35 -11.11 -14.48
CA TRP A 333 12.01 -9.83 -14.78
C TRP A 333 11.57 -9.28 -16.13
N GLN A 334 11.07 -8.05 -16.16
CA GLN A 334 10.58 -7.39 -17.37
C GLN A 334 11.24 -6.01 -17.54
N PRO A 335 11.83 -5.73 -18.71
CA PRO A 335 12.35 -4.41 -19.04
C PRO A 335 11.21 -3.54 -19.60
N VAL A 336 10.78 -2.54 -18.86
CA VAL A 336 9.67 -1.65 -19.24
C VAL A 336 10.15 -0.21 -19.17
N GLY A 337 10.11 0.49 -20.31
CA GLY A 337 10.45 1.91 -20.38
C GLY A 337 11.90 2.25 -19.97
N GLY A 338 12.83 1.30 -20.11
CA GLY A 338 14.25 1.46 -19.73
C GLY A 338 14.57 1.06 -18.29
N GLU A 339 13.56 0.71 -17.49
CA GLU A 339 13.71 0.24 -16.12
C GLU A 339 13.37 -1.25 -16.02
N TRP A 340 13.85 -1.92 -14.97
CA TRP A 340 13.54 -3.33 -14.70
C TRP A 340 12.51 -3.48 -13.59
N TYR A 341 11.54 -4.36 -13.80
CA TYR A 341 10.48 -4.68 -12.84
C TYR A 341 10.43 -6.19 -12.63
N TYR A 342 10.02 -6.64 -11.44
CA TYR A 342 9.79 -8.05 -11.16
C TYR A 342 8.31 -8.33 -10.95
N LEU A 343 7.71 -9.08 -11.88
CA LEU A 343 6.31 -9.49 -11.88
C LEU A 343 6.23 -10.87 -11.22
N ASP A 344 5.92 -10.91 -9.93
CA ASP A 344 6.22 -12.06 -9.07
C ASP A 344 5.34 -13.28 -9.38
N PRO A 345 5.90 -14.37 -9.96
CA PRO A 345 5.11 -15.57 -10.26
C PRO A 345 4.48 -16.20 -9.01
N SER A 346 5.14 -16.08 -7.85
CA SER A 346 4.62 -16.62 -6.59
C SER A 346 3.45 -15.81 -6.01
N ALA A 347 3.24 -14.59 -6.52
CA ALA A 347 2.12 -13.72 -6.18
C ALA A 347 1.18 -13.52 -7.39
N GLY A 348 1.10 -14.51 -8.28
CA GLY A 348 0.19 -14.47 -9.43
C GLY A 348 0.58 -13.45 -10.51
N GLY A 349 1.84 -13.03 -10.57
CA GLY A 349 2.34 -12.03 -11.53
C GLY A 349 2.29 -10.58 -11.03
N ARG A 350 1.84 -10.35 -9.79
CA ARG A 350 1.81 -9.01 -9.19
C ARG A 350 3.22 -8.40 -9.11
N MET A 351 3.35 -7.15 -9.50
CA MET A 351 4.60 -6.38 -9.42
C MET A 351 5.10 -6.31 -7.99
N ALA A 352 6.36 -6.71 -7.79
CA ALA A 352 7.03 -6.65 -6.51
C ALA A 352 7.48 -5.23 -6.16
N THR A 353 7.42 -4.91 -4.88
CA THR A 353 8.02 -3.71 -4.27
C THR A 353 8.81 -4.11 -3.02
N GLY A 354 9.74 -3.27 -2.61
CA GLY A 354 10.62 -3.51 -1.47
C GLY A 354 11.67 -4.60 -1.71
N TRP A 355 12.10 -5.26 -0.63
CA TRP A 355 13.09 -6.34 -0.70
C TRP A 355 12.50 -7.61 -1.30
N LYS A 356 13.11 -8.12 -2.36
CA LYS A 356 12.73 -9.38 -2.99
C LYS A 356 13.95 -10.29 -3.16
N SER A 357 13.81 -11.54 -2.72
CA SER A 357 14.78 -12.59 -3.02
C SER A 357 14.35 -13.35 -4.29
N VAL A 358 15.25 -13.42 -5.27
CA VAL A 358 15.06 -14.14 -6.53
C VAL A 358 16.32 -14.95 -6.80
N GLY A 359 16.20 -16.27 -6.94
CA GLY A 359 17.35 -17.14 -7.23
C GLY A 359 18.46 -17.12 -6.16
N GLY A 360 18.15 -16.75 -4.91
CA GLY A 360 19.13 -16.62 -3.82
C GLY A 360 19.85 -15.27 -3.76
N ALA A 361 19.69 -14.42 -4.76
CA ALA A 361 20.11 -13.02 -4.72
C ALA A 361 19.00 -12.13 -4.13
N TRP A 362 19.38 -11.00 -3.56
CA TRP A 362 18.45 -9.98 -3.05
C TRP A 362 18.43 -8.78 -3.98
N TYR A 363 17.24 -8.22 -4.14
CA TYR A 363 16.98 -7.04 -4.95
C TYR A 363 16.13 -6.07 -4.15
N TRP A 364 16.33 -4.77 -4.39
CA TRP A 364 15.44 -3.74 -3.89
C TRP A 364 14.63 -3.17 -5.05
N LEU A 365 13.32 -3.19 -4.92
CA LEU A 365 12.37 -2.61 -5.85
C LEU A 365 11.76 -1.37 -5.16
N TYR A 366 11.79 -0.21 -5.80
CA TYR A 366 11.13 0.98 -5.26
C TYR A 366 9.61 0.80 -5.17
N ASP A 367 8.90 1.74 -4.53
CA ASP A 367 7.43 1.72 -4.49
C ASP A 367 6.80 1.81 -5.89
N SER A 368 7.52 2.39 -6.86
CA SER A 368 7.15 2.37 -8.28
C SER A 368 7.33 1.00 -8.94
N GLY A 369 7.99 0.05 -8.28
CA GLY A 369 8.38 -1.26 -8.80
C GLY A 369 9.72 -1.30 -9.54
N ALA A 370 10.30 -0.14 -9.85
CA ALA A 370 11.58 -0.08 -10.56
C ALA A 370 12.70 -0.66 -9.68
N MET A 371 13.55 -1.48 -10.29
CA MET A 371 14.68 -2.13 -9.63
C MET A 371 15.81 -1.13 -9.38
N ALA A 372 16.31 -1.09 -8.15
CA ALA A 372 17.44 -0.26 -7.81
C ALA A 372 18.76 -0.81 -8.36
N THR A 373 19.60 0.09 -8.84
CA THR A 373 21.01 -0.14 -9.17
C THR A 373 21.85 0.99 -8.57
N GLY A 374 23.13 0.74 -8.34
CA GLY A 374 24.01 1.69 -7.68
C GLY A 374 23.64 1.92 -6.21
N TRP A 375 23.97 3.11 -5.69
CA TRP A 375 23.75 3.49 -4.30
C TRP A 375 22.31 3.99 -4.07
N TYR A 376 21.64 3.44 -3.06
CA TYR A 376 20.30 3.86 -2.64
C TYR A 376 20.13 3.75 -1.12
N LYS A 377 19.10 4.39 -0.58
CA LYS A 377 18.86 4.48 0.86
C LYS A 377 17.57 3.78 1.25
N VAL A 378 17.63 2.83 2.17
CA VAL A 378 16.46 2.13 2.72
C VAL A 378 16.43 2.39 4.22
N ASN A 379 15.34 2.95 4.74
CA ASN A 379 15.18 3.27 6.18
C ASN A 379 16.34 4.06 6.81
N GLY A 380 16.98 4.94 6.04
CA GLY A 380 18.11 5.73 6.51
C GLY A 380 19.49 5.08 6.34
N GLU A 381 19.57 3.86 5.84
CA GLU A 381 20.81 3.11 5.63
C GLU A 381 21.19 3.04 4.14
N TRP A 382 22.47 3.27 3.84
CA TRP A 382 23.00 3.16 2.49
C TRP A 382 23.18 1.69 2.10
N ASN A 383 22.61 1.35 0.95
CA ASN A 383 22.66 0.05 0.30
C ASN A 383 23.21 0.24 -1.11
N TRP A 384 23.75 -0.82 -1.67
CA TRP A 384 24.22 -0.81 -3.05
C TRP A 384 23.82 -2.09 -3.77
N SER A 385 23.39 -1.91 -5.01
CA SER A 385 23.14 -3.00 -5.94
C SER A 385 24.02 -2.81 -7.17
N ASP A 386 24.50 -3.91 -7.76
CA ASP A 386 25.27 -3.83 -9.00
C ASP A 386 24.39 -3.48 -10.22
N SER A 387 24.97 -3.44 -11.42
CA SER A 387 24.24 -3.10 -12.65
C SER A 387 23.18 -4.14 -13.05
N SER A 388 23.20 -5.33 -12.45
CA SER A 388 22.15 -6.35 -12.58
C SER A 388 21.08 -6.26 -11.48
N GLY A 389 21.23 -5.31 -10.54
CA GLY A 389 20.30 -5.08 -9.43
C GLY A 389 20.56 -5.94 -8.19
N VAL A 390 21.53 -6.85 -8.24
CA VAL A 390 21.86 -7.72 -7.10
C VAL A 390 22.46 -6.87 -5.98
N TRP A 391 21.86 -6.95 -4.81
CA TRP A 391 22.30 -6.28 -3.60
C TRP A 391 23.53 -6.95 -3.00
N HIS A 392 24.45 -6.12 -2.52
CA HIS A 392 25.64 -6.55 -1.79
C HIS A 392 25.66 -5.92 -0.39
N ALA A 393 26.15 -6.67 0.59
CA ALA A 393 26.21 -6.21 1.97
C ALA A 393 27.49 -5.42 2.24
N ASN A 394 27.39 -4.31 2.98
CA ASN A 394 28.57 -3.69 3.60
C ASN A 394 29.06 -4.57 4.75
N SER A 395 30.37 -4.62 5.01
CA SER A 395 30.90 -5.48 6.06
C SER A 395 32.18 -4.97 6.74
N TRP A 396 32.28 -5.25 8.05
CA TRP A 396 33.54 -5.14 8.78
C TRP A 396 34.40 -6.37 8.51
N VAL A 397 35.62 -6.17 8.02
CA VAL A 397 36.55 -7.24 7.67
C VAL A 397 37.78 -7.16 8.56
N LYS A 398 38.12 -8.27 9.20
CA LYS A 398 39.32 -8.40 10.02
C LYS A 398 40.49 -8.92 9.17
N SER A 399 41.59 -8.19 9.16
CA SER A 399 42.86 -8.62 8.54
C SER A 399 43.97 -8.56 9.58
N GLY A 400 44.42 -9.73 10.04
CA GLY A 400 45.33 -9.84 11.18
C GLY A 400 44.72 -9.27 12.47
N SER A 401 45.40 -8.30 13.09
CA SER A 401 44.92 -7.59 14.28
C SER A 401 44.10 -6.32 13.97
N ARG A 402 43.93 -5.98 12.69
CA ARG A 402 43.31 -4.72 12.24
C ARG A 402 41.97 -4.99 11.58
N TRP A 403 41.11 -3.98 11.57
CA TRP A 403 39.79 -4.01 10.93
C TRP A 403 39.73 -2.99 9.81
N TRP A 404 39.03 -3.29 8.73
CA TRP A 404 38.67 -2.34 7.68
C TRP A 404 37.19 -2.52 7.32
N TYR A 405 36.63 -1.58 6.58
CA TYR A 405 35.22 -1.61 6.21
C TYR A 405 35.08 -1.74 4.70
N ALA A 406 34.51 -2.86 4.25
CA ALA A 406 34.19 -3.11 2.86
C ALA A 406 32.82 -2.52 2.56
N TRP A 407 32.77 -1.54 1.65
CA TRP A 407 31.52 -1.12 1.04
C TRP A 407 31.04 -2.21 0.09
N ALA A 408 29.73 -2.28 -0.06
CA ALA A 408 29.02 -3.23 -0.91
C ALA A 408 29.44 -3.13 -2.38
N ASP A 409 29.89 -1.96 -2.83
CA ASP A 409 30.44 -1.73 -4.18
C ASP A 409 31.90 -2.22 -4.36
N GLY A 410 32.48 -2.84 -3.32
CA GLY A 410 33.85 -3.33 -3.30
C GLY A 410 34.90 -2.28 -2.91
N THR A 411 34.50 -1.03 -2.71
CA THR A 411 35.40 0.03 -2.23
C THR A 411 35.58 -0.02 -0.71
N TYR A 412 36.46 0.83 -0.17
CA TYR A 412 36.67 0.96 1.27
C TYR A 412 37.15 2.38 1.62
N PRO A 413 36.85 2.89 2.82
CA PRO A 413 37.26 4.23 3.22
C PRO A 413 38.75 4.26 3.53
N THR A 414 39.42 5.35 3.14
CA THR A 414 40.82 5.65 3.47
C THR A 414 40.95 7.08 3.96
N SER A 415 41.83 7.35 4.92
CA SER A 415 42.15 8.71 5.43
C SER A 415 40.93 9.57 5.73
N SER A 416 39.86 8.99 6.29
CA SER A 416 38.58 9.70 6.44
C SER A 416 37.75 9.19 7.62
N TRP A 417 36.89 10.08 8.11
CA TRP A 417 35.82 9.77 9.05
C TRP A 417 34.62 9.14 8.33
N GLN A 418 34.05 8.10 8.93
CA GLN A 418 32.84 7.44 8.43
C GLN A 418 31.84 7.21 9.57
N LEU A 419 30.58 7.54 9.31
CA LEU A 419 29.47 7.23 10.21
C LEU A 419 28.91 5.85 9.83
N ILE A 420 29.20 4.83 10.64
CA ILE A 420 28.82 3.44 10.40
C ILE A 420 27.98 2.95 11.58
N GLY A 421 26.76 2.49 11.35
CA GLY A 421 25.86 2.04 12.42
C GLY A 421 25.63 3.10 13.51
N GLY A 422 25.55 4.38 13.13
CA GLY A 422 25.35 5.50 14.05
C GLY A 422 26.58 5.91 14.87
N LYS A 423 27.75 5.35 14.61
CA LYS A 423 29.01 5.68 15.29
C LYS A 423 30.06 6.18 14.30
N TRP A 424 30.87 7.14 14.73
CA TRP A 424 31.97 7.67 13.93
C TRP A 424 33.21 6.81 14.08
N TYR A 425 33.83 6.44 12.97
CA TYR A 425 35.11 5.73 12.88
C TYR A 425 36.05 6.51 11.98
N HIS A 426 37.36 6.44 12.22
CA HIS A 426 38.35 6.99 11.31
C HIS A 426 39.22 5.88 10.73
N PHE A 427 39.54 5.96 9.45
CA PHE A 427 40.36 5.00 8.73
C PHE A 427 41.68 5.64 8.31
N ASP A 428 42.78 4.87 8.42
CA ASP A 428 44.10 5.33 7.98
C ASP A 428 44.23 5.32 6.45
N GLY A 429 45.40 5.75 5.94
CA GLY A 429 45.66 5.79 4.49
C GLY A 429 45.72 4.43 3.80
N SER A 430 45.76 3.33 4.56
CA SER A 430 45.66 1.96 4.03
C SER A 430 44.25 1.37 4.20
N GLY A 431 43.30 2.14 4.72
CA GLY A 431 41.91 1.76 4.91
C GLY A 431 41.64 0.96 6.18
N TYR A 432 42.57 0.91 7.13
CA TYR A 432 42.36 0.26 8.42
C TYR A 432 41.77 1.24 9.43
N MET A 433 40.74 0.79 10.14
CA MET A 433 40.13 1.47 11.26
C MET A 433 41.20 1.78 12.33
N GLN A 434 41.22 3.02 12.80
CA GLN A 434 42.11 3.46 13.86
C GLN A 434 41.46 3.29 15.23
N THR A 435 42.29 3.15 16.26
CA THR A 435 41.91 3.05 17.68
C THR A 435 42.89 3.87 18.52
N GLY A 436 42.50 4.29 19.71
CA GLY A 436 43.32 5.12 20.60
C GLY A 436 43.34 6.58 20.18
N TRP A 437 44.40 7.29 20.57
CA TRP A 437 44.57 8.71 20.24
C TRP A 437 44.83 8.92 18.75
N LEU A 438 44.07 9.85 18.16
CA LEU A 438 44.18 10.26 16.76
C LEU A 438 44.41 11.77 16.70
N ASN A 439 45.48 12.20 16.02
CA ASN A 439 45.76 13.61 15.75
C ASN A 439 45.51 13.92 14.27
N LEU A 440 44.55 14.81 14.01
CA LEU A 440 44.26 15.31 12.68
C LEU A 440 44.52 16.81 12.65
N GLY A 441 45.65 17.22 12.06
CA GLY A 441 45.96 18.64 11.87
C GLY A 441 46.10 19.45 13.16
N GLY A 442 46.47 18.82 14.28
CA GLY A 442 46.59 19.45 15.60
C GLY A 442 45.36 19.25 16.50
N THR A 443 44.25 18.73 15.96
CA THR A 443 43.08 18.36 16.76
C THR A 443 43.17 16.90 17.18
N TRP A 444 43.07 16.66 18.48
CA TRP A 444 43.10 15.32 19.06
C TRP A 444 41.70 14.74 19.22
N TYR A 445 41.58 13.45 18.94
CA TYR A 445 40.38 12.63 19.13
C TYR A 445 40.78 11.35 19.85
N TYR A 446 39.83 10.72 20.53
CA TYR A 446 40.03 9.38 21.09
C TYR A 446 39.06 8.38 20.47
N LEU A 447 39.60 7.33 19.86
CA LEU A 447 38.84 6.22 19.30
C LEU A 447 38.87 5.05 20.30
N ASN A 448 37.71 4.53 20.68
CA ASN A 448 37.61 3.41 21.62
C ASN A 448 38.27 2.13 21.05
N ALA A 449 38.37 1.08 21.85
CA ALA A 449 38.91 -0.21 21.39
C ALA A 449 38.12 -0.82 20.22
N GLY A 450 36.81 -0.50 20.13
CA GLY A 450 35.97 -0.84 18.98
C GLY A 450 36.14 0.08 17.78
N GLY A 451 36.97 1.14 17.87
CA GLY A 451 37.22 2.15 16.86
C GLY A 451 36.23 3.32 16.85
N ASP A 452 35.14 3.23 17.58
CA ASP A 452 34.15 4.30 17.67
C ASP A 452 34.70 5.52 18.41
N MET A 453 34.43 6.70 17.87
CA MET A 453 34.86 7.98 18.43
C MET A 453 34.22 8.24 19.79
N ALA A 454 35.05 8.50 20.80
CA ALA A 454 34.60 8.87 22.13
C ALA A 454 34.12 10.34 22.17
N THR A 455 33.12 10.59 23.01
CA THR A 455 32.64 11.91 23.39
C THR A 455 32.45 11.96 24.91
N GLY A 456 32.45 13.15 25.49
CA GLY A 456 32.35 13.38 26.93
C GLY A 456 33.63 13.03 27.70
N TRP A 457 33.48 12.76 29.00
CA TRP A 457 34.60 12.38 29.87
C TRP A 457 35.14 11.00 29.50
N LYS A 458 36.46 10.92 29.33
CA LYS A 458 37.17 9.67 29.05
C LYS A 458 38.38 9.52 29.97
N ASN A 459 38.43 8.41 30.70
CA ASN A 459 39.64 7.99 31.40
C ASN A 459 40.49 7.13 30.46
N VAL A 460 41.74 7.52 30.27
CA VAL A 460 42.75 6.79 29.50
C VAL A 460 43.93 6.56 30.43
N ASP A 461 44.15 5.31 30.80
CA ASP A 461 45.26 4.87 31.67
C ASP A 461 45.40 5.68 32.98
N GLY A 462 44.27 6.02 33.61
CA GLY A 462 44.22 6.76 34.87
C GLY A 462 44.11 8.28 34.71
N THR A 463 44.34 8.82 33.52
CA THR A 463 44.23 10.25 33.24
C THR A 463 42.88 10.58 32.62
N TRP A 464 42.21 11.63 33.12
CA TRP A 464 40.92 12.08 32.61
C TRP A 464 41.07 13.14 31.52
N TYR A 465 40.30 12.98 30.45
CA TYR A 465 40.20 13.90 29.32
C TYR A 465 38.72 14.18 29.05
N TYR A 466 38.44 15.30 28.40
CA TYR A 466 37.09 15.62 27.92
C TYR A 466 37.07 15.76 26.40
N LEU A 467 36.26 14.96 25.73
CA LEU A 467 36.05 15.02 24.28
C LEU A 467 34.72 15.75 24.03
N ASN A 468 34.72 16.76 23.17
CA ASN A 468 33.51 17.51 22.83
C ASN A 468 32.53 16.64 22.02
N SER A 469 31.34 17.17 21.70
CA SER A 469 30.33 16.45 20.92
C SER A 469 30.82 16.06 19.51
N GLY A 470 31.74 16.84 18.93
CA GLY A 470 32.44 16.52 17.69
C GLY A 470 33.63 15.56 17.86
N GLY A 471 33.90 15.10 19.09
CA GLY A 471 35.00 14.21 19.46
C GLY A 471 36.35 14.89 19.67
N ASP A 472 36.47 16.18 19.36
CA ASP A 472 37.69 16.95 19.58
C ASP A 472 37.99 17.10 21.08
N MET A 473 39.24 16.84 21.45
CA MET A 473 39.71 16.91 22.83
C MET A 473 39.74 18.37 23.31
N ALA A 474 39.09 18.63 24.45
CA ALA A 474 39.07 19.94 25.07
C ALA A 474 40.38 20.25 25.80
N THR A 475 40.79 21.51 25.71
CA THR A 475 41.88 22.12 26.48
C THR A 475 41.40 23.42 27.11
N GLY A 476 42.01 23.85 28.20
CA GLY A 476 41.65 25.06 28.94
C GLY A 476 40.39 24.90 29.79
N TRP A 477 39.73 26.03 30.09
CA TRP A 477 38.51 26.05 30.90
C TRP A 477 37.33 25.45 30.16
N LYS A 478 36.64 24.50 30.80
CA LYS A 478 35.42 23.87 30.29
C LYS A 478 34.30 23.95 31.33
N LEU A 479 33.20 24.60 30.96
CA LEU A 479 31.97 24.61 31.74
C LEU A 479 31.07 23.46 31.30
N LEU A 480 30.72 22.58 32.24
CA LEU A 480 29.79 21.47 32.02
C LEU A 480 28.66 21.57 33.05
N GLY A 481 27.44 21.84 32.57
CA GLY A 481 26.33 22.23 33.43
C GLY A 481 26.67 23.53 34.17
N SER A 482 26.72 23.48 35.51
CA SER A 482 27.12 24.60 36.37
C SER A 482 28.55 24.51 36.90
N THR A 483 29.32 23.49 36.49
CA THR A 483 30.64 23.18 37.07
C THR A 483 31.76 23.47 36.08
N TRP A 484 32.75 24.24 36.53
CA TRP A 484 33.97 24.50 35.77
C TRP A 484 35.03 23.42 36.00
N TYR A 485 35.73 23.07 34.94
CA TYR A 485 36.88 22.17 34.92
C TYR A 485 38.02 22.85 34.15
N TYR A 486 39.26 22.47 34.42
CA TYR A 486 40.41 22.92 33.66
C TYR A 486 41.14 21.72 33.04
N LEU A 487 41.26 21.70 31.72
CA LEU A 487 42.02 20.72 30.97
C LEU A 487 43.36 21.36 30.59
N ASN A 488 44.47 20.69 30.83
CA ASN A 488 45.80 21.22 30.50
C ASN A 488 46.02 21.28 28.98
N ALA A 489 47.18 21.79 28.55
CA ALA A 489 47.52 21.89 27.13
C ALA A 489 47.56 20.50 26.44
N ASP A 490 47.97 19.47 27.18
CA ASP A 490 47.97 18.08 26.72
C ASP A 490 46.60 17.39 26.92
N GLY A 491 45.59 18.13 27.37
CA GLY A 491 44.20 17.68 27.55
C GLY A 491 43.88 17.01 28.88
N ASP A 492 44.87 16.71 29.70
CA ASP A 492 44.69 16.08 31.01
C ASP A 492 43.97 17.02 31.99
N MET A 493 42.95 16.48 32.67
CA MET A 493 42.16 17.20 33.65
C MET A 493 43.00 17.58 34.86
N ALA A 494 43.08 18.88 35.14
CA ALA A 494 43.81 19.39 36.29
C ALA A 494 43.07 19.08 37.60
N THR A 495 43.85 18.78 38.64
CA THR A 495 43.42 18.68 40.03
C THR A 495 44.39 19.46 40.92
N GLY A 496 43.96 19.84 42.11
CA GLY A 496 44.73 20.68 43.03
C GLY A 496 44.85 22.14 42.61
N TRP A 497 45.86 22.83 43.13
CA TRP A 497 46.13 24.23 42.81
C TRP A 497 46.71 24.38 41.40
N LYS A 498 46.08 25.23 40.58
CA LYS A 498 46.51 25.53 39.22
C LYS A 498 46.66 27.03 39.01
N ASN A 499 47.82 27.45 38.52
CA ASN A 499 48.02 28.81 38.03
C ASN A 499 47.63 28.88 36.54
N VAL A 500 46.69 29.76 36.22
CA VAL A 500 46.24 30.02 34.86
C VAL A 500 46.38 31.52 34.61
N GLY A 501 47.35 31.90 33.76
CA GLY A 501 47.58 33.30 33.39
C GLY A 501 47.89 34.22 34.57
N GLY A 502 48.60 33.72 35.59
CA GLY A 502 48.95 34.48 36.80
C GLY A 502 47.92 34.42 37.93
N THR A 503 46.72 33.87 37.67
CA THR A 503 45.68 33.70 38.70
C THR A 503 45.65 32.26 39.19
N TRP A 504 45.58 32.05 40.51
CA TRP A 504 45.48 30.72 41.12
C TRP A 504 44.03 30.29 41.26
N TYR A 505 43.76 29.02 40.96
CA TYR A 505 42.48 28.34 41.10
C TYR A 505 42.70 26.99 41.79
N TYR A 506 41.67 26.45 42.44
CA TYR A 506 41.72 25.12 43.01
C TYR A 506 40.70 24.20 42.34
N LEU A 507 41.17 23.08 41.81
CA LEU A 507 40.37 22.02 41.21
C LEU A 507 40.31 20.86 42.21
N ASN A 508 39.12 20.39 42.58
CA ASN A 508 38.95 19.27 43.50
C ASN A 508 39.47 17.96 42.87
N GLY A 509 39.49 16.87 43.64
CA GLY A 509 39.97 15.57 43.14
C GLY A 509 39.14 14.98 41.98
N ASP A 510 37.90 15.44 41.83
CA ASP A 510 37.02 15.12 40.69
C ASP A 510 37.14 16.14 39.52
N GLY A 511 38.07 17.08 39.64
CA GLY A 511 38.34 18.14 38.65
C GLY A 511 37.44 19.37 38.75
N SER A 512 36.41 19.36 39.60
CA SER A 512 35.50 20.49 39.75
C SER A 512 36.21 21.70 40.37
N MET A 513 36.02 22.89 39.80
CA MET A 513 36.60 24.12 40.33
C MET A 513 35.88 24.54 41.62
N ALA A 514 36.66 24.75 42.69
CA ALA A 514 36.14 25.33 43.93
C ALA A 514 35.85 26.83 43.75
N ALA A 515 34.71 27.29 44.29
CA ALA A 515 34.32 28.69 44.29
C ALA A 515 33.56 29.05 45.57
N ASN A 516 33.66 30.32 46.00
CA ASN A 516 33.03 30.87 47.21
C ASN A 516 33.32 30.06 48.49
N ARG A 517 34.57 29.62 48.67
CA ARG A 517 34.93 28.79 49.83
C ARG A 517 36.41 28.89 50.18
N TRP A 518 36.72 28.48 51.41
CA TRP A 518 38.09 28.22 51.83
C TRP A 518 38.60 26.88 51.28
N VAL A 519 39.87 26.87 50.90
CA VAL A 519 40.65 25.69 50.51
C VAL A 519 41.95 25.73 51.31
N GLY A 520 42.01 24.97 52.40
CA GLY A 520 43.06 25.16 53.40
C GLY A 520 43.01 26.58 53.97
N ASN A 521 44.15 27.28 53.94
CA ASN A 521 44.29 28.65 54.44
C ASN A 521 44.11 29.72 53.35
N TYR A 522 43.57 29.36 52.19
CA TYR A 522 43.34 30.26 51.06
C TYR A 522 41.85 30.33 50.74
N TYR A 523 41.37 31.49 50.31
CA TYR A 523 39.99 31.66 49.89
C TYR A 523 39.87 31.81 48.38
N VAL A 524 38.97 31.03 47.76
CA VAL A 524 38.62 31.17 46.34
C VAL A 524 37.27 31.87 46.21
N GLY A 525 37.23 32.96 45.44
CA GLY A 525 36.04 33.80 45.25
C GLY A 525 34.97 33.16 44.36
N ALA A 526 33.96 33.94 43.99
CA ALA A 526 32.84 33.46 43.15
C ALA A 526 33.29 33.02 41.75
N SER A 527 34.34 33.64 41.21
CA SER A 527 34.96 33.24 39.94
C SER A 527 35.93 32.07 40.08
N GLY A 528 36.11 31.52 41.29
CA GLY A 528 37.13 30.52 41.61
C GLY A 528 38.55 31.07 41.75
N ALA A 529 38.77 32.35 41.44
CA ALA A 529 40.08 32.98 41.61
C ALA A 529 40.44 33.08 43.10
N MET A 530 41.68 32.73 43.42
CA MET A 530 42.24 32.89 44.76
C MET A 530 42.31 34.37 45.12
N ALA A 531 41.76 34.72 46.28
CA ALA A 531 41.83 36.04 46.87
C ALA A 531 43.26 36.36 47.32
N THR A 532 43.73 37.57 47.02
CA THR A 532 44.98 38.10 47.56
C THR A 532 44.76 39.53 48.06
N ASN A 533 45.45 39.89 49.14
CA ASN A 533 45.51 41.22 49.74
C ASN A 533 44.15 41.86 50.01
N GLN A 534 43.20 41.10 50.55
CA GLN A 534 41.83 41.55 50.78
C GLN A 534 41.14 40.87 51.97
N TRP A 535 40.03 41.47 52.43
CA TRP A 535 39.17 40.88 53.46
C TRP A 535 38.12 39.95 52.85
N ILE A 536 37.97 38.75 53.44
CA ILE A 536 36.93 37.78 53.17
C ILE A 536 36.10 37.60 54.44
N GLY A 537 34.94 38.26 54.51
CA GLY A 537 34.19 38.35 55.77
C GLY A 537 35.05 39.04 56.83
N ASP A 538 35.37 38.33 57.91
CA ASP A 538 36.18 38.80 59.04
C ASP A 538 37.65 38.35 58.97
N TYR A 539 38.05 37.68 57.89
CA TYR A 539 39.39 37.11 57.71
C TYR A 539 40.16 37.90 56.65
N TYR A 540 41.41 38.28 56.92
CA TYR A 540 42.28 38.92 55.92
C TYR A 540 43.20 37.92 55.25
N VAL A 541 43.30 37.93 53.93
CA VAL A 541 44.33 37.18 53.19
C VAL A 541 45.43 38.14 52.71
N ASP A 542 46.69 37.76 52.91
CA ASP A 542 47.86 38.56 52.51
C ASP A 542 48.09 38.59 50.98
N ASP A 543 49.18 39.21 50.54
CA ASP A 543 49.55 39.31 49.12
C ASP A 543 49.85 37.95 48.46
N SER A 544 50.24 36.95 49.25
CA SER A 544 50.36 35.55 48.81
C SER A 544 49.02 34.79 48.79
N GLY A 545 47.97 35.39 49.37
CA GLY A 545 46.64 34.82 49.52
C GLY A 545 46.45 33.96 50.77
N LEU A 546 47.47 33.88 51.63
CA LEU A 546 47.41 33.11 52.87
C LEU A 546 46.61 33.90 53.92
N TRP A 547 45.77 33.20 54.68
CA TRP A 547 45.06 33.81 55.81
C TRP A 547 46.03 34.34 56.87
N ASP A 548 46.07 35.65 57.02
CA ASP A 548 46.82 36.36 58.05
C ASP A 548 46.00 36.44 59.35
N GLN A 549 46.25 35.49 60.24
CA GLN A 549 45.58 35.39 61.54
C GLN A 549 45.94 36.53 62.51
N SER A 550 46.97 37.32 62.22
CA SER A 550 47.36 38.46 63.06
C SER A 550 46.46 39.69 62.83
N ARG A 551 45.72 39.72 61.71
CA ARG A 551 44.83 40.83 61.37
C ARG A 551 43.39 40.51 61.77
N THR A 552 42.86 41.29 62.71
CA THR A 552 41.45 41.29 63.08
C THR A 552 40.75 42.50 62.48
N LYS A 553 39.57 42.28 61.88
CA LYS A 553 38.78 43.36 61.31
C LYS A 553 38.28 44.26 62.44
N GLU A 554 38.74 45.50 62.50
CA GLU A 554 38.19 46.46 63.46
C GLU A 554 36.67 46.61 63.21
N PRO A 555 35.84 46.73 64.27
CA PRO A 555 34.42 47.00 64.10
C PRO A 555 34.28 48.29 63.29
N ALA A 556 33.49 48.23 62.22
CA ALA A 556 33.22 49.40 61.39
C ALA A 556 32.81 50.56 62.31
N SER A 557 33.66 51.58 62.39
CA SER A 557 33.35 52.78 63.17
C SER A 557 32.04 53.36 62.62
N GLN A 558 31.03 53.42 63.48
CA GLN A 558 29.80 54.15 63.18
C GLN A 558 30.17 55.64 63.09
N GLN A 559 30.48 56.10 61.88
CA GLN A 559 30.54 57.52 61.57
C GLN A 559 29.13 58.11 61.78
N PRO A 560 28.99 59.23 62.50
CA PRO A 560 27.68 59.84 62.76
C PRO A 560 27.09 60.35 61.45
N VAL A 561 25.96 59.78 61.06
CA VAL A 561 25.21 60.23 59.88
C VAL A 561 24.53 61.55 60.25
N THR A 562 25.06 62.68 59.80
CA THR A 562 24.28 63.92 59.72
C THR A 562 23.36 63.80 58.52
N THR A 563 22.17 63.25 58.71
CA THR A 563 21.22 62.99 57.62
C THR A 563 20.73 64.30 57.01
N ALA A 564 21.21 64.62 55.80
CA ALA A 564 20.70 65.73 55.00
C ALA A 564 19.28 65.46 54.46
N TYR A 565 18.86 64.19 54.38
CA TYR A 565 17.55 63.78 53.90
C TYR A 565 16.89 62.73 54.81
N VAL A 566 15.56 62.70 54.80
CA VAL A 566 14.73 61.84 55.63
C VAL A 566 13.61 61.24 54.77
N GLY A 567 13.50 59.91 54.76
CA GLY A 567 12.46 59.15 54.07
C GLY A 567 11.27 58.84 54.97
N ASN A 568 10.10 58.67 54.36
CA ASN A 568 8.91 58.11 54.99
C ASN A 568 8.58 56.77 54.34
N SER A 569 8.84 55.67 55.04
CA SER A 569 8.68 54.30 54.52
C SER A 569 7.23 53.93 54.17
N SER A 570 6.22 54.59 54.75
CA SER A 570 4.82 54.29 54.44
C SER A 570 4.33 54.94 53.14
N THR A 571 4.95 56.05 52.72
CA THR A 571 4.57 56.77 51.49
C THR A 571 5.61 56.66 50.39
N MET A 572 6.78 56.08 50.70
CA MET A 572 7.94 56.02 49.83
C MET A 572 8.35 57.41 49.28
N LYS A 573 8.20 58.46 50.09
CA LYS A 573 8.69 59.82 49.78
C LYS A 573 9.86 60.24 50.65
N PHE A 574 10.80 61.00 50.09
CA PHE A 574 11.91 61.61 50.84
C PHE A 574 11.81 63.14 50.89
N HIS A 575 12.38 63.69 51.96
CA HIS A 575 12.36 65.10 52.34
C HIS A 575 13.79 65.55 52.67
N ALA A 576 14.15 66.82 52.44
CA ALA A 576 15.31 67.39 53.11
C ALA A 576 15.07 67.40 54.64
N SER A 577 16.10 67.23 55.46
CA SER A 577 15.92 67.20 56.93
C SER A 577 15.35 68.50 57.51
N THR A 578 15.44 69.61 56.77
CA THR A 578 14.84 70.92 57.10
C THR A 578 13.41 71.12 56.55
N CYS A 579 12.86 70.17 55.79
CA CYS A 579 11.54 70.28 55.17
C CYS A 579 10.44 70.31 56.24
N ALA A 580 9.53 71.30 56.21
CA ALA A 580 8.51 71.50 57.27
C ALA A 580 7.57 70.29 57.48
N TYR A 581 7.44 69.43 56.47
CA TYR A 581 6.61 68.23 56.52
C TYR A 581 7.28 67.05 57.24
N VAL A 582 8.59 67.10 57.54
CA VAL A 582 9.27 66.02 58.27
C VAL A 582 8.65 65.80 59.65
N LYS A 583 8.24 66.88 60.33
CA LYS A 583 7.59 66.83 61.65
C LYS A 583 6.21 66.18 61.63
N LYS A 584 5.62 65.94 60.45
CA LYS A 584 4.32 65.30 60.27
C LYS A 584 4.43 63.81 59.95
N ILE A 585 5.65 63.29 59.75
CA ILE A 585 5.89 61.87 59.54
C ILE A 585 5.89 61.19 60.90
N ASP A 586 5.17 60.08 61.03
CA ASP A 586 5.24 59.23 62.21
C ASP A 586 6.68 58.74 62.42
N ALA A 587 7.18 58.86 63.65
CA ALA A 587 8.54 58.47 64.01
C ALA A 587 8.86 57.01 63.65
N ALA A 588 7.87 56.11 63.70
CA ALA A 588 8.05 54.70 63.33
C ALA A 588 8.34 54.49 61.83
N ASN A 589 8.03 55.48 60.99
CA ASN A 589 8.18 55.42 59.54
C ASN A 589 9.36 56.25 59.01
N LEU A 590 10.19 56.83 59.90
CA LEU A 590 11.33 57.65 59.51
C LEU A 590 12.52 56.77 59.07
N VAL A 591 13.07 57.07 57.90
CA VAL A 591 14.28 56.44 57.37
C VAL A 591 15.38 57.49 57.17
N ALA A 592 16.54 57.26 57.77
CA ALA A 592 17.71 58.11 57.64
C ALA A 592 18.34 57.96 56.23
N LEU A 593 18.49 59.06 55.49
CA LEU A 593 19.05 59.05 54.14
C LEU A 593 20.22 60.03 54.04
N SER A 594 21.36 59.55 53.54
CA SER A 594 22.61 60.32 53.52
C SER A 594 22.66 61.34 52.37
N THR A 595 22.04 61.04 51.22
CA THR A 595 22.01 61.92 50.03
C THR A 595 20.72 61.73 49.21
N ARG A 596 20.42 62.67 48.29
CA ARG A 596 19.28 62.58 47.36
C ARG A 596 19.35 61.32 46.48
N ASP A 597 20.51 61.00 45.93
CA ASP A 597 20.68 59.85 45.02
C ASP A 597 20.54 58.52 45.76
N ALA A 598 20.95 58.47 47.03
CA ALA A 598 20.72 57.30 47.87
C ALA A 598 19.22 57.06 48.12
N ALA A 599 18.44 58.13 48.32
CA ALA A 599 16.99 58.03 48.47
C ALA A 599 16.32 57.43 47.23
N VAL A 600 16.69 57.92 46.03
CA VAL A 600 16.12 57.46 44.76
C VAL A 600 16.49 56.00 44.48
N ARG A 601 17.75 55.59 44.72
CA ARG A 601 18.16 54.17 44.56
C ARG A 601 17.42 53.22 45.49
N GLN A 602 17.00 53.69 46.67
CA GLN A 602 16.20 52.91 47.62
C GLN A 602 14.69 52.97 47.33
N GLY A 603 14.29 53.56 46.19
CA GLY A 603 12.90 53.57 45.73
C GLY A 603 12.06 54.72 46.27
N PHE A 604 12.66 55.72 46.94
CA PHE A 604 11.93 56.89 47.42
C PHE A 604 11.86 57.99 46.36
N SER A 605 10.69 58.61 46.23
CA SER A 605 10.46 59.79 45.36
C SER A 605 10.51 61.10 46.17
N PRO A 606 10.90 62.26 45.59
CA PRO A 606 10.91 63.51 46.33
C PRO A 606 9.48 63.95 46.71
N CYS A 607 9.32 64.61 47.86
CA CYS A 607 8.05 65.23 48.20
C CYS A 607 7.80 66.50 47.36
N GLY A 608 6.54 66.85 47.12
CA GLY A 608 6.17 67.96 46.24
C GLY A 608 6.58 69.36 46.72
N HIS A 609 7.12 69.50 47.94
CA HIS A 609 7.69 70.75 48.46
C HIS A 609 9.22 70.76 48.47
N CYS A 610 9.85 69.58 48.50
CA CYS A 610 11.30 69.44 48.56
C CYS A 610 11.85 68.98 47.19
N ASN A 611 11.11 69.33 46.14
CA ASN A 611 11.42 69.16 44.72
C ASN A 611 11.39 70.54 44.03
N PRO A 612 12.54 71.17 43.73
CA PRO A 612 12.56 72.23 42.72
C PRO A 612 12.15 71.65 41.36
#